data_AF-A0A101XXI0-F1
#
_entry.id   AF-A0A101XXI0-F1
#
_cell.length_a   1.000
_cell.length_b   1.000
_cell.length_c   1.000
_cell.angle_alpha   90.00
_cell.angle_beta   90.00
_cell.angle_gamma   90.00
#
_symmetry.space_group_name_H-M   'P 1'
#
loop_
_entity.id
_entity.type
_entity.pdbx_description
1 polymer ?
#
loop_
_entity_poly.entity_id
_entity_poly.type
_entity_poly.pdbx_seq_one_letter_code
_entity_poly.pdbx_strand_id
1 'polypeptide(L)'
;MGNGLFEPKRIIKREEAAVITLKLLQISGFQGSAGNAKLAAGTSPWADEAVKAVVDLQIHGPEVTVSNGIYDYGSQHGLKRAELAAIQYYLMLPEQPLMQ
;
A
#
# COMPACT_ATOMS: atom_id res chain seq x y z
N MET A 1 21.58 15.41 11.05
CA MET A 1 21.86 14.73 9.76
C MET A 1 21.30 13.32 9.83
N GLY A 2 20.78 12.77 8.74
CA GLY A 2 20.31 11.39 8.72
C GLY A 2 21.45 10.41 9.00
N ASN A 3 21.19 9.32 9.70
CA ASN A 3 22.16 8.28 10.09
C ASN A 3 22.60 7.35 8.94
N GLY A 4 22.43 7.77 7.67
CA GLY A 4 22.76 6.99 6.49
C GLY A 4 21.85 5.80 6.20
N LEU A 5 20.78 5.59 6.99
CA LEU A 5 19.85 4.46 6.80
C LEU A 5 18.82 4.68 5.69
N PHE A 6 18.65 5.92 5.24
CA PHE A 6 17.73 6.21 4.13
C PHE A 6 18.44 5.99 2.79
N GLU A 7 17.87 5.13 1.95
CA GLU A 7 18.43 4.71 0.66
C GLU A 7 17.67 5.36 -0.53
N PRO A 8 17.82 6.68 -0.80
CA PRO A 8 16.97 7.41 -1.75
C PRO A 8 17.12 6.97 -3.21
N LYS A 9 18.19 6.21 -3.53
CA LYS A 9 18.44 5.71 -4.89
C LYS A 9 17.91 4.29 -5.12
N ARG A 10 17.52 3.58 -4.05
CA ARG A 10 16.94 2.24 -4.16
C ARG A 10 15.49 2.36 -4.61
N ILE A 11 15.04 1.41 -5.42
CA ILE A 11 13.61 1.28 -5.73
C ILE A 11 12.88 0.93 -4.42
N ILE A 12 11.90 1.75 -4.06
CA ILE A 12 11.04 1.50 -2.90
C ILE A 12 10.23 0.21 -3.13
N LYS A 13 10.12 -0.62 -2.11
CA LYS A 13 9.25 -1.81 -2.14
C LYS A 13 7.80 -1.38 -1.98
N ARG A 14 6.88 -2.20 -2.50
CA ARG A 14 5.45 -1.92 -2.35
C ARG A 14 4.98 -1.88 -0.89
N GLU A 15 5.56 -2.69 -0.01
CA GLU A 15 5.24 -2.67 1.43
C GLU A 15 5.71 -1.39 2.14
N GLU A 16 6.85 -0.84 1.71
CA GLU A 16 7.35 0.46 2.19
C GLU A 16 6.43 1.58 1.73
N ALA A 17 5.98 1.53 0.47
CA ALA A 17 5.00 2.47 -0.06
C ALA A 17 3.67 2.40 0.70
N ALA A 18 3.17 1.20 1.03
CA ALA A 18 1.96 1.02 1.82
C ALA A 18 2.07 1.68 3.21
N VAL A 19 3.20 1.52 3.90
CA VAL A 19 3.44 2.16 5.20
C VAL A 19 3.47 3.69 5.07
N ILE A 20 4.07 4.23 4.01
CA ILE A 20 4.04 5.68 3.76
C ILE A 20 2.60 6.14 3.51
N THR A 21 1.84 5.42 2.67
CA THR A 21 0.44 5.71 2.37
C THR A 21 -0.43 5.72 3.62
N LEU A 22 -0.34 4.70 4.48
CA LEU A 22 -1.10 4.64 5.72
C LEU A 22 -0.75 5.81 6.65
N LYS A 23 0.53 6.16 6.78
CA LYS A 23 0.96 7.32 7.57
C LYS A 23 0.40 8.63 7.02
N LEU A 24 0.37 8.80 5.70
CA LEU A 24 -0.22 9.98 5.07
C LEU A 24 -1.72 10.10 5.37
N LEU A 25 -2.46 8.98 5.30
CA LEU A 25 -3.88 8.93 5.66
C LEU A 25 -4.09 9.31 7.14
N GLN A 26 -3.29 8.75 8.05
CA GLN A 26 -3.37 9.07 9.47
C GLN A 26 -3.11 10.57 9.73
N ILE A 27 -2.14 11.16 9.04
CA ILE A 27 -1.83 12.60 9.11
C ILE A 27 -3.00 13.44 8.57
N SER A 28 -3.72 12.97 7.56
CA SER A 28 -4.91 13.66 7.03
C SER A 28 -6.15 13.51 7.93
N GLY A 29 -6.03 12.84 9.08
CA GLY A 29 -7.12 12.65 10.04
C GLY A 29 -7.94 11.38 9.82
N PHE A 30 -7.53 10.47 8.92
CA PHE A 30 -8.17 9.17 8.77
C PHE A 30 -8.02 8.36 10.07
N GLN A 31 -9.14 7.94 10.65
CA GLN A 31 -9.22 7.15 11.88
C GLN A 31 -9.60 5.68 11.62
N GLY A 32 -9.49 5.20 10.38
CA GLY A 32 -9.87 3.83 10.06
C GLY A 32 -8.98 2.82 10.77
N SER A 33 -9.55 1.64 11.05
CA SER A 33 -8.85 0.56 11.75
C SER A 33 -7.72 -0.02 10.90
N ALA A 34 -6.82 -0.76 11.57
CA ALA A 34 -5.96 -1.73 10.92
C ALA A 34 -6.79 -2.58 9.94
N GLY A 35 -6.30 -2.76 8.71
CA GLY A 35 -7.00 -3.58 7.72
C GLY A 35 -7.14 -5.03 8.18
N ASN A 36 -8.17 -5.70 7.69
CA ASN A 36 -8.51 -7.10 7.95
C ASN A 36 -8.27 -8.01 6.72
N ALA A 37 -7.76 -7.48 5.60
CA ALA A 37 -7.44 -8.27 4.41
C ALA A 37 -6.58 -9.51 4.74
N LYS A 38 -6.90 -10.64 4.10
CA LYS A 38 -6.05 -11.83 4.12
C LYS A 38 -4.99 -11.70 3.03
N LEU A 39 -3.73 -11.63 3.43
CA LEU A 39 -2.62 -11.45 2.50
C LEU A 39 -1.95 -12.79 2.16
N ALA A 40 -1.46 -12.90 0.94
CA ALA A 40 -0.50 -13.93 0.57
C ALA A 40 0.81 -13.78 1.39
N ALA A 41 1.60 -14.84 1.46
CA ALA A 41 2.88 -14.80 2.16
C ALA A 41 3.86 -13.82 1.48
N GLY A 42 4.74 -13.20 2.28
CA GLY A 42 5.83 -12.34 1.79
C GLY A 42 5.78 -10.90 2.29
N THR A 43 4.68 -10.45 2.89
CA THR A 43 4.63 -9.17 3.61
C THR A 43 5.44 -9.27 4.89
N SER A 44 6.30 -8.28 5.15
CA SER A 44 7.04 -8.21 6.40
C SER A 44 6.10 -7.90 7.58
N PRO A 45 6.33 -8.43 8.79
CA PRO A 45 5.45 -8.18 9.94
C PRO A 45 5.26 -6.70 10.28
N TRP A 46 6.28 -5.86 10.05
CA TRP A 46 6.20 -4.41 10.30
C TRP A 46 5.32 -3.65 9.28
N ALA A 47 5.02 -4.25 8.14
CA ALA A 47 4.22 -3.64 7.07
C ALA A 47 2.82 -4.26 6.96
N ASP A 48 2.52 -5.33 7.71
CA ASP A 48 1.29 -6.11 7.60
C ASP A 48 0.04 -5.24 7.74
N GLU A 49 -0.03 -4.41 8.79
CA GLU A 49 -1.15 -3.49 9.02
C GLU A 49 -1.37 -2.54 7.83
N ALA A 50 -0.29 -1.96 7.32
CA ALA A 50 -0.37 -0.98 6.24
C ALA A 50 -0.77 -1.63 4.91
N VAL A 51 -0.23 -2.80 4.60
CA VAL A 51 -0.61 -3.54 3.39
C VAL A 51 -2.08 -3.94 3.45
N LYS A 52 -2.57 -4.42 4.60
CA LYS A 52 -3.99 -4.72 4.78
C LYS A 52 -4.86 -3.49 4.61
N ALA A 53 -4.46 -2.36 5.20
CA ALA A 53 -5.22 -1.12 5.09
C ALA A 53 -5.33 -0.63 3.63
N VAL A 54 -4.23 -0.61 2.87
CA VAL A 54 -4.29 -0.19 1.46
C VAL A 54 -5.06 -1.16 0.57
N VAL A 55 -5.06 -2.46 0.88
CA VAL A 55 -5.87 -3.46 0.18
C VAL A 55 -7.36 -3.27 0.47
N ASP A 56 -7.74 -3.14 1.74
CA ASP A 56 -9.16 -2.96 2.13
C ASP A 56 -9.72 -1.63 1.62
N LEU A 57 -8.89 -0.58 1.57
CA LEU A 57 -9.26 0.72 1.01
C LEU A 57 -9.13 0.78 -0.52
N GLN A 58 -8.71 -0.30 -1.17
CA GLN A 58 -8.49 -0.39 -2.62
C GLN A 58 -7.52 0.68 -3.16
N ILE A 59 -6.55 1.11 -2.35
CA ILE A 59 -5.49 2.07 -2.72
C ILE A 59 -4.34 1.30 -3.39
N HIS A 60 -4.64 0.67 -4.52
CA HIS A 60 -3.68 -0.09 -5.33
C HIS A 60 -4.18 -0.21 -6.77
N GLY A 61 -3.30 -0.55 -7.71
CA GLY A 61 -3.69 -0.77 -9.10
C GLY A 61 -4.13 -2.22 -9.36
N PRO A 62 -4.34 -2.58 -10.64
CA PRO A 62 -4.78 -3.92 -11.06
C PRO A 62 -3.71 -5.00 -10.91
N GLU A 63 -2.49 -4.65 -10.49
CA GLU A 63 -1.42 -5.60 -10.20
C GLU A 63 -1.68 -6.46 -8.97
N VAL A 64 -2.58 -6.04 -8.08
CA VAL A 64 -2.99 -6.82 -6.91
C VAL A 64 -4.03 -7.82 -7.36
N THR A 65 -3.74 -9.10 -7.17
CA THR A 65 -4.65 -10.18 -7.54
C THR A 65 -5.31 -10.78 -6.31
N VAL A 66 -6.50 -11.35 -6.47
CA VAL A 66 -7.22 -12.04 -5.41
C VAL A 66 -7.56 -13.46 -5.83
N SER A 67 -7.33 -14.42 -4.96
CA SER A 67 -7.66 -15.83 -5.17
C SER A 67 -8.19 -16.42 -3.87
N ASN A 68 -9.41 -16.96 -3.88
CA ASN A 68 -10.08 -17.48 -2.69
C ASN A 68 -10.11 -16.49 -1.51
N GLY A 69 -10.26 -15.20 -1.79
CA GLY A 69 -10.26 -14.12 -0.79
C GLY A 69 -8.89 -13.84 -0.16
N ILE A 70 -7.81 -14.38 -0.72
CA ILE A 70 -6.42 -14.07 -0.36
C ILE A 70 -5.86 -13.11 -1.40
N TYR A 71 -5.36 -11.96 -0.95
CA TYR A 71 -4.79 -10.92 -1.79
C TYR A 71 -3.28 -11.09 -1.95
N ASP A 72 -2.82 -11.14 -3.19
CA ASP A 72 -1.40 -11.04 -3.53
C ASP A 72 -1.06 -9.59 -3.90
N TYR A 73 -0.50 -8.87 -2.93
CA TYR A 73 -0.05 -7.49 -3.09
C TYR A 73 1.35 -7.39 -3.73
N GLY A 74 2.13 -8.48 -3.76
CA GLY A 74 3.53 -8.45 -4.19
C GLY A 74 4.40 -7.55 -3.31
N SER A 75 4.25 -7.61 -1.98
CA SER A 75 4.86 -6.71 -0.99
C SER A 75 6.36 -6.44 -1.16
N GLN A 76 7.13 -7.46 -1.57
CA GLN A 76 8.58 -7.38 -1.76
C GLN A 76 9.00 -6.83 -3.14
N HIS A 77 8.07 -6.67 -4.08
CA HIS A 77 8.35 -6.14 -5.40
C HIS A 77 8.68 -4.65 -5.33
N GLY A 78 9.53 -4.20 -6.26
CA GLY A 78 9.77 -2.78 -6.46
C GLY A 78 8.53 -2.09 -7.01
N LEU A 79 8.17 -0.95 -6.43
CA LEU A 79 7.04 -0.14 -6.85
C LEU A 79 7.27 0.43 -8.25
N LYS A 80 6.39 0.13 -9.20
CA LYS A 80 6.45 0.70 -10.55
C LYS A 80 5.82 2.09 -10.58
N ARG A 81 6.19 2.89 -11.57
CA ARG A 81 5.63 4.25 -11.77
C ARG A 81 4.12 4.24 -11.97
N ALA A 82 3.59 3.25 -12.69
CA ALA A 82 2.15 3.11 -12.90
C ALA A 82 1.40 2.81 -11.58
N GLU A 83 2.00 1.97 -10.72
CA GLU A 83 1.44 1.61 -9.41
C GLU A 83 1.45 2.82 -8.47
N LEU A 84 2.54 3.59 -8.46
CA LEU A 84 2.62 4.85 -7.73
C LEU A 84 1.56 5.85 -8.20
N ALA A 85 1.34 5.97 -9.52
CA ALA A 85 0.33 6.85 -10.08
C ALA A 85 -1.07 6.45 -9.63
N ALA A 86 -1.38 5.15 -9.57
CA ALA A 86 -2.65 4.65 -9.04
C ALA A 86 -2.82 5.02 -7.55
N ILE A 87 -1.81 4.77 -6.71
CA ILE A 87 -1.85 5.15 -5.28
C ILE A 87 -2.10 6.65 -5.12
N GLN A 88 -1.37 7.49 -5.86
CA GLN A 88 -1.53 8.95 -5.79
C GLN A 88 -2.91 9.41 -6.26
N TYR A 89 -3.44 8.79 -7.32
CA TYR A 89 -4.78 9.06 -7.82
C TYR A 89 -5.85 8.82 -6.74
N TYR A 90 -5.81 7.66 -6.07
CA TYR A 90 -6.77 7.33 -5.00
C TYR A 90 -6.61 8.22 -3.77
N LEU A 91 -5.38 8.64 -3.43
CA LEU A 91 -5.15 9.58 -2.33
C LEU A 91 -5.71 10.99 -2.63
N MET A 92 -5.70 11.42 -3.90
CA MET A 92 -6.19 12.75 -4.30
C MET A 92 -7.70 12.77 -4.55
N LEU A 93 -8.29 11.65 -4.97
CA LEU A 93 -9.68 11.57 -5.43
C LEU A 93 -10.42 10.40 -4.73
N PRO A 94 -10.70 10.50 -3.42
CA PRO A 94 -11.30 9.41 -2.64
C PRO A 94 -12.76 9.08 -3.01
N GLU A 95 -13.43 9.90 -3.83
CA GLU A 95 -14.86 9.75 -4.13
C GLU A 95 -15.19 8.93 -5.39
N GLN A 96 -14.21 8.33 -6.08
CA GLN A 96 -14.50 7.46 -7.23
C GLN A 96 -14.46 5.97 -6.84
N PRO A 97 -15.63 5.32 -6.66
CA PRO A 97 -15.67 3.86 -6.59
C PRO A 97 -15.35 3.30 -7.98
N LEU A 98 -14.19 2.70 -8.14
CA LEU A 98 -13.95 1.75 -9.23
C LEU A 98 -14.50 0.37 -8.81
N MET A 99 -15.81 0.34 -8.54
CA MET A 99 -16.57 -0.90 -8.67
C MET A 99 -16.93 -1.05 -10.15
N GLN A 100 -16.08 -1.78 -10.87
CA GLN A 100 -16.48 -2.55 -12.05
C GLN A 100 -16.24 -4.02 -11.78
#